data_AF-A0A9E1IYE3-F1
#
_entry.id   AF-A0A9E1IYE3-F1
#
_cell.length_a   1.000
_cell.length_b   1.000
_cell.length_c   1.000
_cell.angle_alpha   90.00
_cell.angle_beta   90.00
_cell.angle_gamma   90.00
#
_symmetry.space_group_name_H-M   'P 1'
#
loop_
_entity.id
_entity.type
_entity.pdbx_description
1 polymer ?
#
loop_
_entity_poly.entity_id
_entity_poly.type
_entity_poly.pdbx_seq_one_letter_code
_entity_poly.pdbx_strand_id
1 'polypeptide(L)'
;MIPSKISSFLFCVLLLFPFTAWSEDGKVQEEKHIYTVIEFESTFMNRRKEKVLEVLGEPDNKWEHQGKEIWKYFQVITDQDKLWDQNLMFDFGRVNAMWPTKPNPE
;
A
#
# COMPACT_ATOMS: atom_id res chain seq x y z
N MET A 1 5.00 62.11 -14.68
CA MET A 1 3.92 62.08 -13.66
C MET A 1 3.23 60.74 -13.78
N ILE A 2 3.38 59.88 -12.77
CA ILE A 2 2.80 58.54 -12.73
C ILE A 2 1.32 58.68 -12.37
N PRO A 3 0.36 58.29 -13.22
CA PRO A 3 -1.02 58.14 -12.80
C PRO A 3 -1.23 56.71 -12.34
N SER A 4 -1.43 56.58 -11.05
CA SER A 4 -2.05 55.43 -10.40
C SER A 4 -3.34 55.04 -11.14
N LYS A 5 -3.38 53.85 -11.75
CA LYS A 5 -4.60 53.08 -12.07
C LYS A 5 -4.26 51.81 -12.86
N ILE A 6 -3.30 51.03 -12.36
CA ILE A 6 -3.11 49.63 -12.77
C ILE A 6 -3.16 48.80 -11.49
N SER A 7 -4.25 48.93 -10.73
CA SER A 7 -4.52 48.14 -9.53
C SER A 7 -5.99 47.75 -9.48
N SER A 8 -6.52 47.33 -10.63
CA SER A 8 -7.88 46.80 -10.73
C SER A 8 -8.01 45.66 -11.76
N PHE A 9 -6.91 45.25 -12.40
CA PHE A 9 -6.89 44.18 -13.39
C PHE A 9 -6.34 42.84 -12.87
N LEU A 10 -6.21 42.70 -11.55
CA LEU A 10 -5.69 41.49 -10.89
C LEU A 10 -6.71 40.82 -9.97
N PHE A 11 -7.99 41.21 -10.07
CA PHE A 11 -9.06 40.67 -9.22
C PHE A 11 -10.06 39.75 -9.96
N CYS A 12 -9.94 39.59 -11.28
CA CYS A 12 -10.89 38.77 -12.07
C CYS A 12 -10.32 37.45 -12.62
N VAL A 13 -9.04 37.12 -12.38
CA VAL A 13 -8.46 35.84 -12.84
C VAL A 13 -8.63 34.71 -11.79
N LEU A 14 -8.90 35.06 -10.53
CA LEU A 14 -9.09 34.07 -9.45
C LEU A 14 -10.47 33.39 -9.43
N LEU A 15 -11.44 33.86 -10.24
CA LEU A 15 -12.80 33.31 -10.29
C LEU A 15 -13.02 32.28 -11.42
N LEU A 16 -11.96 31.90 -12.15
CA LEU A 16 -12.03 30.89 -13.22
C LEU A 16 -11.41 29.54 -12.83
N PHE A 17 -11.01 29.35 -11.57
CA PHE A 17 -10.83 28.00 -11.06
C PHE A 17 -12.18 27.52 -10.56
N PRO A 18 -12.81 26.51 -11.19
CA PRO A 18 -13.79 25.74 -10.44
C PRO A 18 -12.99 25.19 -9.26
N PHE A 19 -13.28 25.70 -8.07
CA PHE A 19 -13.03 25.00 -6.83
C PHE A 19 -13.78 23.69 -6.98
N THR A 20 -13.13 22.69 -7.56
CA THR A 20 -13.48 21.30 -7.37
C THR A 20 -13.17 21.03 -5.91
N ALA A 21 -14.08 21.45 -5.04
CA ALA A 21 -14.37 20.78 -3.80
C ALA A 21 -14.84 19.36 -4.19
N TRP A 22 -13.90 18.53 -4.61
CA TRP A 22 -14.09 17.12 -4.75
C TRP A 22 -13.23 16.50 -3.66
N SER A 23 -13.98 16.11 -2.64
CA SER A 23 -13.66 15.20 -1.55
C SER A 23 -12.17 15.06 -1.23
N GLU A 24 -11.84 15.35 0.03
CA GLU A 24 -11.16 14.33 0.80
C GLU A 24 -11.92 13.01 0.54
N ASP A 25 -11.52 12.27 -0.50
CA ASP A 25 -11.76 10.85 -0.55
C ASP A 25 -10.94 10.39 0.64
N GLY A 26 -11.61 10.39 1.80
CA GLY A 26 -11.20 9.65 2.96
C GLY A 26 -10.85 8.31 2.37
N LYS A 27 -9.55 8.02 2.33
CA LYS A 27 -9.05 6.71 2.05
C LYS A 27 -9.78 5.87 3.08
N VAL A 28 -10.85 5.21 2.64
CA VAL A 28 -11.33 4.02 3.29
C VAL A 28 -10.07 3.18 3.25
N GLN A 29 -9.34 3.18 4.37
CA GLN A 29 -8.39 2.12 4.62
C GLN A 29 -9.29 0.91 4.55
N GLU A 30 -9.33 0.25 3.39
CA GLU A 30 -9.89 -1.08 3.28
C GLU A 30 -9.27 -1.82 4.44
N GLU A 31 -10.10 -2.21 5.41
CA GLU A 31 -9.62 -2.92 6.59
C GLU A 31 -8.83 -4.10 6.06
N LYS A 32 -7.52 -4.10 6.36
CA LYS A 32 -6.59 -5.11 5.87
C LYS A 32 -7.09 -6.44 6.40
N HIS A 33 -7.55 -7.33 5.52
CA HIS A 33 -8.03 -8.65 5.93
C HIS A 33 -6.93 -9.38 6.69
N ILE A 34 -7.24 -9.82 7.90
CA ILE A 34 -6.31 -10.54 8.76
C ILE A 34 -6.54 -12.03 8.56
N TYR A 35 -5.55 -12.71 8.01
CA TYR A 35 -5.63 -14.13 7.66
C TYR A 35 -5.23 -14.98 8.86
N THR A 36 -5.79 -16.19 8.97
CA THR A 36 -5.11 -17.24 9.76
C THR A 36 -3.89 -17.76 9.01
N VAL A 37 -2.93 -18.40 9.70
CA VAL A 37 -1.74 -19.00 9.06
C VAL A 37 -2.13 -19.92 7.89
N ILE A 38 -3.09 -20.82 8.13
CA ILE A 38 -3.53 -21.83 7.15
C ILE A 38 -4.23 -21.16 5.95
N GLU A 39 -5.08 -20.18 6.22
CA GLU A 39 -5.77 -19.42 5.18
C GLU A 39 -4.78 -18.65 4.31
N PHE A 40 -3.78 -18.01 4.91
CA PHE A 40 -2.75 -17.28 4.19
C PHE A 40 -1.93 -18.22 3.29
N GLU A 41 -1.42 -19.33 3.85
CA GLU A 41 -0.62 -20.29 3.11
C GLU A 41 -1.39 -20.91 1.94
N SER A 42 -2.62 -21.36 2.19
CA SER A 42 -3.47 -21.96 1.14
C SER A 42 -3.88 -20.97 0.04
N THR A 43 -4.00 -19.69 0.39
CA THR A 43 -4.34 -18.63 -0.57
C THR A 43 -3.14 -18.28 -1.45
N PHE A 44 -1.96 -18.07 -0.85
CA PHE A 44 -0.83 -17.43 -1.53
C PHE A 44 0.29 -18.37 -1.99
N MET A 45 0.41 -19.58 -1.47
CA MET A 45 1.48 -20.49 -1.89
C MET A 45 1.40 -20.79 -3.41
N ASN A 46 2.55 -20.73 -4.10
CA ASN A 46 2.66 -20.92 -5.55
C ASN A 46 1.84 -19.94 -6.42
N ARG A 47 1.24 -18.89 -5.83
CA ARG A 47 0.56 -17.84 -6.59
C ARG A 47 1.57 -16.93 -7.27
N ARG A 48 1.15 -16.38 -8.41
CA ARG A 48 1.95 -15.38 -9.12
C ARG A 48 1.92 -14.05 -8.38
N LYS A 49 3.01 -13.29 -8.53
CA LYS A 49 3.19 -11.96 -7.96
C LYS A 49 2.03 -11.02 -8.26
N GLU A 50 1.46 -11.06 -9.47
CA GLU A 50 0.34 -10.21 -9.84
C GLU A 50 -0.91 -10.50 -9.00
N LYS A 51 -1.17 -11.78 -8.69
CA LYS A 51 -2.32 -12.15 -7.86
C LYS A 51 -2.11 -11.76 -6.40
N VAL A 52 -0.86 -11.78 -5.92
CA VAL A 52 -0.52 -11.31 -4.58
C VAL A 52 -0.79 -9.80 -4.49
N LEU A 53 -0.34 -9.01 -5.47
CA LEU A 53 -0.61 -7.57 -5.52
C LEU A 53 -2.10 -7.25 -5.61
N GLU A 54 -2.86 -8.00 -6.41
CA GLU A 54 -4.30 -7.79 -6.57
C GLU A 54 -5.04 -7.97 -5.24
N VAL A 55 -4.61 -8.92 -4.40
CA VAL A 55 -5.32 -9.29 -3.17
C VAL A 55 -4.78 -8.58 -1.93
N LEU A 56 -3.46 -8.43 -1.81
CA LEU A 56 -2.81 -7.83 -0.64
C LEU A 56 -2.37 -6.38 -0.86
N GLY A 57 -2.42 -5.89 -2.10
CA GLY A 57 -1.83 -4.62 -2.47
C GLY A 57 -0.31 -4.63 -2.46
N GLU A 58 0.27 -3.43 -2.48
CA GLU A 58 1.71 -3.23 -2.37
C GLU A 58 2.21 -3.70 -1.00
N PRO A 59 3.35 -4.40 -0.93
CA PRO A 59 3.94 -4.79 0.34
C PRO A 59 4.55 -3.59 1.08
N ASP A 60 4.58 -3.71 2.40
CA ASP A 60 5.12 -2.71 3.31
C ASP A 60 6.66 -2.58 3.16
N ASN A 61 7.35 -3.68 2.81
CA ASN A 61 8.78 -3.68 2.50
C ASN A 61 9.13 -4.68 1.38
N LYS A 62 10.13 -4.34 0.55
CA LYS A 62 10.68 -5.19 -0.52
C LYS A 62 12.20 -5.22 -0.41
N TRP A 63 12.79 -6.40 -0.50
CA TRP A 63 14.24 -6.57 -0.64
C TRP A 63 14.57 -7.77 -1.51
N GLU A 64 15.85 -7.90 -1.85
CA GLU A 64 16.37 -9.05 -2.59
C GLU A 64 17.33 -9.84 -1.70
N HIS A 65 17.25 -11.17 -1.79
CA HIS A 65 18.20 -12.07 -1.15
C HIS A 65 18.56 -13.19 -2.12
N GLN A 66 19.85 -13.31 -2.45
CA GLN A 66 20.37 -14.34 -3.38
C GLN A 66 19.65 -14.35 -4.75
N GLY A 67 19.36 -13.16 -5.30
CA GLY A 67 18.64 -13.03 -6.57
C GLY A 67 17.14 -13.32 -6.50
N LYS A 68 16.60 -13.55 -5.29
CA LYS A 68 15.16 -13.76 -5.05
C LYS A 68 14.56 -12.53 -4.39
N GLU A 69 13.44 -12.08 -4.93
CA GLU A 69 12.67 -10.97 -4.37
C GLU A 69 11.86 -11.45 -3.17
N ILE A 70 11.89 -10.67 -2.09
CA ILE A 70 11.13 -10.93 -0.87
C ILE A 70 10.28 -9.72 -0.54
N TRP A 71 9.00 -9.97 -0.30
CA TRP A 71 8.01 -8.98 0.10
C TRP A 71 7.58 -9.23 1.54
N LYS A 72 7.47 -8.16 2.31
CA LYS A 72 6.97 -8.23 3.68
C LYS A 72 5.70 -7.42 3.82
N TYR A 73 4.72 -8.06 4.44
CA TYR A 73 3.44 -7.48 4.80
C TYR A 73 3.33 -7.45 6.31
N PHE A 74 3.09 -6.28 6.89
CA PHE A 74 3.00 -6.10 8.33
C PHE A 74 1.64 -6.54 8.85
N GLN A 75 1.65 -7.27 9.97
CA GLN A 75 0.45 -7.62 10.74
C GLN A 75 -0.70 -8.16 9.88
N VAL A 76 -0.42 -9.08 8.95
CA VAL A 76 -1.43 -9.67 8.05
C VAL A 76 -1.90 -11.05 8.48
N ILE A 77 -1.20 -11.67 9.43
CA ILE A 77 -1.56 -12.98 9.96
C ILE A 77 -1.94 -12.85 11.43
N THR A 78 -2.99 -13.56 11.83
CA THR A 78 -3.30 -13.84 13.23
C THR A 78 -3.03 -15.30 13.58
N ASP A 79 -2.40 -15.52 14.73
CA ASP A 79 -2.25 -16.83 15.35
C ASP A 79 -2.29 -16.66 16.88
N GLN A 80 -3.15 -17.43 17.56
CA GLN A 80 -3.36 -17.36 19.02
C GLN A 80 -3.55 -15.92 19.54
N ASP A 81 -4.43 -15.16 18.89
CA ASP A 81 -4.75 -13.76 19.21
C ASP A 81 -3.58 -12.77 19.08
N LYS A 82 -2.49 -13.18 18.40
CA LYS A 82 -1.33 -12.33 18.12
C LYS A 82 -1.21 -12.06 16.63
N LEU A 83 -0.84 -10.83 16.31
CA LEU A 83 -0.57 -10.41 14.94
C LEU A 83 0.89 -10.67 14.57
N TRP A 84 1.09 -11.05 13.31
CA TRP A 84 2.39 -11.39 12.74
C TRP A 84 2.59 -10.73 11.39
N ASP A 85 3.83 -10.34 11.13
CA ASP A 85 4.25 -9.94 9.79
C ASP A 85 4.49 -11.20 8.97
N GLN A 86 4.26 -11.12 7.66
CA GLN A 86 4.48 -12.24 6.76
C GLN A 86 5.44 -11.86 5.63
N ASN A 87 6.41 -12.74 5.39
CA ASN A 87 7.35 -12.62 4.29
C ASN A 87 6.95 -13.58 3.17
N LEU A 88 7.00 -13.11 1.93
CA LEU A 88 6.77 -13.88 0.71
C LEU A 88 8.03 -13.81 -0.15
N MET A 89 8.70 -14.94 -0.34
CA MET A 89 9.82 -15.06 -1.27
C MET A 89 9.33 -15.56 -2.62
N PHE A 90 9.70 -14.85 -3.67
CA PHE A 90 9.35 -15.20 -5.04
C PHE A 90 10.48 -15.96 -5.74
N ASP A 91 10.10 -16.98 -6.50
CA ASP A 91 10.96 -17.67 -7.45
C ASP A 91 10.20 -17.85 -8.77
N PHE A 92 10.82 -17.52 -9.90
CA PHE A 92 10.16 -17.47 -11.22
C PHE A 92 8.81 -16.71 -11.21
N GLY A 93 8.73 -15.59 -10.48
CA GLY A 93 7.54 -14.75 -10.38
C GLY A 93 6.40 -15.32 -9.53
N ARG A 94 6.65 -16.38 -8.76
CA ARG A 94 5.66 -17.05 -7.91
C ARG A 94 6.14 -17.17 -6.47
N VAL A 95 5.21 -17.14 -5.52
CA VAL A 95 5.51 -17.42 -4.11
C VAL A 95 6.06 -18.83 -4.00
N ASN A 96 7.33 -18.93 -3.61
CA ASN A 96 8.04 -20.20 -3.46
C ASN A 96 8.25 -20.57 -1.99
N ALA A 97 8.40 -19.58 -1.12
CA ALA A 97 8.41 -19.77 0.32
C ALA A 97 7.73 -18.59 1.01
N MET A 98 7.28 -18.84 2.23
CA MET A 98 6.78 -17.81 3.11
C MET A 98 7.06 -18.16 4.56
N TRP A 99 7.22 -17.16 5.41
CA TRP A 99 7.44 -17.37 6.84
C TRP A 99 6.99 -16.15 7.65
N PRO A 100 6.40 -16.38 8.83
CA PRO A 100 6.02 -15.31 9.72
C PRO A 100 7.26 -14.74 10.42
N THR A 101 7.19 -13.46 10.73
CA THR A 101 8.15 -12.77 11.59
C THR A 101 7.38 -11.98 12.64
N LYS A 102 7.98 -11.82 13.83
CA LYS A 102 7.40 -10.94 14.84
C LYS A 102 7.20 -9.54 14.25
N PRO A 103 6.12 -8.83 14.62
CA PRO A 103 5.97 -7.43 14.28
C PRO A 103 7.22 -6.68 14.72
N ASN A 104 7.80 -5.87 13.85
CA ASN A 104 8.87 -4.99 14.27
C ASN A 104 8.26 -3.89 15.14
N PRO A 105 8.66 -3.75 16.43
CA PRO A 105 8.39 -2.51 17.13
C PRO A 105 9.21 -1.43 16.43
N GLU A 106 8.55 -0.46 15.79
CA GLU A 106 9.23 0.68 15.17
C GLU A 106 10.22 1.37 16.13
#